data_AF-A0A453ETV2-F1
#
_entry.id   AF-A0A453ETV2-F1
#
_cell.length_a   1.000
_cell.length_b   1.000
_cell.length_c   1.000
_cell.angle_alpha   90.00
_cell.angle_beta   90.00
_cell.angle_gamma   90.00
#
_symmetry.space_group_name_H-M   'P 1'
#
loop_
_entity.id
_entity.type
_entity.pdbx_description
1 polymer ?
#
loop_
_entity_poly.entity_id
_entity_poly.type
_entity_poly.pdbx_seq_one_letter_code
_entity_poly.pdbx_strand_id
1 'polypeptide(L)' 'MFMLKYIDFHSRDMGLTFGQKHMPYFRQRTAKEILNLRAG' A
#
# COMPACT_ATOMS: atom_id res chain seq x y z
N MET A 1 0.86 -2.06 -7.38
CA MET A 1 0.25 -1.31 -6.24
C MET A 1 -1.16 -1.78 -5.92
N PHE A 2 -2.08 -1.86 -6.90
CA PHE A 2 -3.42 -2.40 -6.68
C PHE A 2 -3.43 -3.78 -6.02
N MET A 3 -2.68 -4.75 -6.54
CA MET A 3 -2.60 -6.09 -5.96
C MET A 3 -2.03 -6.10 -4.54
N LEU A 4 -0.97 -5.33 -4.28
CA LEU A 4 -0.38 -5.20 -2.95
C LEU A 4 -1.40 -4.65 -1.93
N LYS A 5 -2.17 -3.63 -2.33
CA LYS A 5 -3.21 -3.04 -1.47
C LYS A 5 -4.43 -3.94 -1.35
N TYR A 6 -4.75 -4.71 -2.38
CA TYR A 6 -5.81 -5.72 -2.33
C TYR A 6 -5.49 -6.77 -1.27
N ILE A 7 -4.29 -7.34 -1.32
CA ILE A 7 -3.84 -8.34 -0.35
C ILE A 7 -3.80 -7.74 1.07
N ASP A 8 -3.28 -6.53 1.23
CA ASP A 8 -3.20 -5.82 2.53
C ASP A 8 -4.57 -5.51 3.15
N PHE A 9 -5.59 -5.20 2.33
CA PHE A 9 -6.94 -4.95 2.82
C PHE A 9 -7.69 -6.26 3.09
N HIS A 10 -7.55 -7.24 2.20
CA HIS A 10 -8.13 -8.56 2.36
C HIS A 10 -7.59 -9.28 3.60
N SER A 11 -6.29 -9.18 3.89
CA SER A 11 -5.69 -9.79 5.08
C SER A 11 -6.15 -9.18 6.41
N ARG A 12 -6.85 -8.05 6.36
CA ARG A 12 -7.39 -7.32 7.52
C ARG A 12 -8.91 -7.33 7.56
N ASP A 13 -9.54 -8.21 6.78
CA ASP A 13 -11.00 -8.30 6.59
C ASP A 13 -11.64 -6.95 6.21
N MET A 14 -10.88 -6.07 5.56
CA MET A 14 -11.37 -4.78 5.09
C MET A 14 -11.91 -4.89 3.67
N GLY A 15 -13.07 -4.30 3.44
CA GLY A 15 -13.64 -4.16 2.10
C GLY A 15 -12.74 -3.33 1.17
N LEU A 16 -12.91 -3.50 -0.15
CA LEU A 16 -12.12 -2.80 -1.17
C LEU A 16 -12.51 -1.32 -1.27
N THR A 17 -11.99 -0.49 -0.35
CA THR A 17 -12.37 0.93 -0.22
C THR A 17 -11.40 1.90 -0.92
N PHE A 18 -10.53 1.40 -1.81
CA PHE A 18 -9.58 2.22 -2.55
C PHE A 18 -9.71 2.08 -4.07
N GLY A 19 -9.28 3.12 -4.80
CA GLY A 19 -9.25 3.14 -6.26
C GLY A 19 -8.07 3.92 -6.82
N GLN A 20 -8.13 4.21 -8.12
CA GLN A 20 -7.02 4.79 -8.89
C GLN A 20 -6.50 6.13 -8.31
N LYS A 21 -7.41 6.96 -7.76
CA LYS A 21 -7.08 8.25 -7.15
C LYS A 21 -6.14 8.14 -5.94
N HIS A 22 -6.10 6.98 -5.27
CA HIS A 22 -5.24 6.76 -4.10
C HIS A 22 -3.85 6.21 -4.47
N MET A 23 -3.65 5.77 -5.72
CA MET A 23 -2.39 5.15 -6.14
C MET A 23 -1.16 6.06 -6.01
N PRO A 24 -1.23 7.37 -6.31
CA PRO A 24 -0.10 8.26 -6.08
C PRO A 24 0.34 8.30 -4.60
N TYR A 25 -0.62 8.41 -3.67
CA TYR A 25 -0.34 8.40 -2.23
C TYR A 25 0.30 7.09 -1.78
N PHE A 26 -0.26 5.95 -2.21
CA PHE A 26 0.27 4.64 -1.83
C PHE A 26 1.70 4.43 -2.32
N ARG A 27 2.03 4.87 -3.55
CA ARG A 27 3.40 4.78 -4.07
C ARG A 27 4.39 5.58 -3.21
N GLN A 28 4.05 6.82 -2.87
CA GLN A 28 4.92 7.67 -2.05
C GLN A 28 5.14 7.07 -0.65
N ARG A 29 4.06 6.58 -0.01
CA ARG A 29 4.14 5.93 1.29
C ARG A 29 5.01 4.67 1.26
N THR A 30 4.81 3.79 0.27
CA THR A 30 5.61 2.56 0.13
C THR A 30 7.08 2.86 -0.17
N ALA A 31 7.39 3.87 -1.00
CA ALA A 31 8.77 4.30 -1.21
C ALA A 31 9.40 4.80 0.10
N LYS A 32 8.69 5.61 0.88
CA LYS A 32 9.14 6.08 2.20
C LYS A 32 9.35 4.93 3.18
N GLU A 33 8.45 3.95 3.21
CA GLU A 33 8.57 2.75 4.04
C GLU A 33 9.82 1.96 3.65
N ILE A 34 10.06 1.68 2.36
CA ILE A 34 11.27 0.97 1.88
C ILE A 34 12.56 1.73 2.24
N LEU A 35 12.59 3.05 2.06
CA LEU A 35 13.77 3.87 2.40
C LEU A 35 14.04 3.91 3.91
N ASN A 36 12.98 3.86 4.72
CA ASN A 36 13.09 3.82 6.18
C ASN A 36 13.41 2.42 6.71
N LEU A 37 13.04 1.38 5.97
CA LEU A 37 13.52 0.01 6.16
C LEU A 37 14.97 -0.07 5.65
N ARG A 38 15.88 0.67 6.30
CA ARG A 38 17.32 0.34 6.22
C ARG A 38 17.41 -1.13 6.62
N ALA A 39 17.81 -1.98 5.68
CA ALA A 39 18.16 -3.36 5.96
C ALA A 39 19.31 -3.33 6.99
N GLY A 40 18.96 -3.45 8.27
CA GLY A 40 19.88 -3.69 9.36
C GLY A 40 20.29 -5.15 9.39
#